data_AF-A0AAX1FS61-F1
#
_entry.id   AF-A0AAX1FS61-F1
#
_cell.length_a   1.000
_cell.length_b   1.000
_cell.length_c   1.000
_cell.angle_alpha   90.00
_cell.angle_beta   90.00
_cell.angle_gamma   90.00
#
_symmetry.space_group_name_H-M   'P 1'
#
loop_
_entity.id
_entity.type
_entity.pdbx_description
1 polymer ?
#
loop_
_entity_poly.entity_id
_entity_poly.type
_entity_poly.pdbx_seq_one_letter_code
_entity_poly.pdbx_strand_id
1 'polypeptide(L)'
;MKPTNKRLFELVCKSAKSTYIQAINDHLGTQFLSYIQDELKSNVRRLKALLDGQEDLPSTDKFEEILKVSEKACSTENRQLLVGHLEYIHETLEDIQNDWIKK
;
A
#
# COMPACT_ATOMS: atom_id res chain seq x y z
N MET A 1 -5.71 -6.00 -18.50
CA MET A 1 -6.31 -5.46 -17.26
C MET A 1 -7.45 -4.49 -17.56
N LYS A 2 -8.59 -4.62 -16.87
CA LYS A 2 -9.75 -3.71 -16.98
C LYS A 2 -9.37 -2.28 -16.52
N PRO A 3 -9.90 -1.21 -17.16
CA PRO A 3 -9.62 0.17 -16.77
C PRO A 3 -9.87 0.47 -15.28
N THR A 4 -10.85 -0.19 -14.68
CA THR A 4 -11.18 -0.07 -13.25
C THR A 4 -10.04 -0.58 -12.36
N ASN A 5 -9.47 -1.75 -12.66
CA ASN A 5 -8.36 -2.32 -11.88
C ASN A 5 -7.10 -1.46 -12.02
N LYS A 6 -6.86 -0.89 -13.21
CA LYS A 6 -5.76 0.06 -13.42
C LYS A 6 -5.87 1.29 -12.52
N ARG A 7 -7.04 1.94 -12.54
CA ARG A 7 -7.30 3.13 -11.70
C ARG A 7 -7.22 2.80 -10.22
N LEU A 8 -7.71 1.63 -9.82
CA LEU A 8 -7.65 1.17 -8.44
C LEU A 8 -6.19 0.92 -8.00
N PHE A 9 -5.37 0.30 -8.84
CA PHE A 9 -3.95 0.11 -8.58
C PHE A 9 -3.20 1.44 -8.48
N GLU A 10 -3.40 2.36 -9.43
CA GLU A 10 -2.79 3.70 -9.39
C GLU A 10 -3.16 4.46 -8.10
N LEU A 11 -4.40 4.30 -7.62
CA LEU A 11 -4.85 4.86 -6.36
C LEU A 11 -4.13 4.24 -5.16
N VAL A 12 -3.93 2.92 -5.14
CA VAL A 12 -3.14 2.24 -4.10
C VAL A 12 -1.71 2.77 -4.09
N CYS A 13 -1.02 2.82 -5.24
CA CYS A 13 0.35 3.34 -5.32
C CYS A 13 0.46 4.78 -4.82
N LYS A 14 -0.47 5.66 -5.24
CA LYS A 14 -0.47 7.06 -4.82
C LYS A 14 -0.70 7.21 -3.32
N SER A 15 -1.66 6.47 -2.76
CA SER A 15 -1.96 6.51 -1.33
C SER A 15 -0.77 5.97 -0.52
N ALA A 16 -0.23 4.80 -0.87
CA ALA A 16 0.92 4.20 -0.18
C ALA A 16 2.14 5.13 -0.16
N LYS A 17 2.49 5.72 -1.31
CA LYS A 17 3.59 6.70 -1.39
C LYS A 17 3.36 7.93 -0.53
N SER A 18 2.14 8.49 -0.58
CA SER A 18 1.79 9.66 0.24
C SER A 18 1.87 9.35 1.73
N THR A 19 1.32 8.21 2.15
CA THR A 19 1.33 7.77 3.56
C THR A 19 2.76 7.53 4.04
N TYR A 20 3.63 6.89 3.24
CA TYR A 20 5.05 6.72 3.58
C TYR A 20 5.79 8.05 3.72
N ILE A 21 5.65 8.96 2.74
CA ILE A 21 6.27 10.30 2.78
C ILE A 21 5.83 11.08 4.02
N GLN A 22 4.53 11.04 4.34
CA GLN A 22 4.04 11.68 5.55
C GLN A 22 4.62 10.99 6.80
N ALA A 23 4.73 9.65 6.81
CA ALA A 23 5.27 8.90 7.94
C ALA A 23 6.71 9.21 8.29
N ILE A 24 7.57 9.43 7.29
CA ILE A 24 8.97 9.81 7.52
C ILE A 24 9.11 11.27 7.94
N ASN A 25 8.23 12.15 7.47
CA ASN A 25 8.27 13.59 7.75
C ASN A 25 7.50 13.98 9.03
N ASP A 26 6.70 13.08 9.60
CA ASP A 26 5.98 13.38 10.82
C ASP A 26 6.90 13.41 12.03
N HIS A 27 7.04 14.60 12.61
CA HIS A 27 7.77 14.86 13.85
C HIS A 27 6.83 15.07 15.05
N LEU A 28 5.50 15.02 14.86
CA LEU A 28 4.48 15.42 15.86
C LEU A 28 3.52 14.25 16.14
N GLY A 29 3.80 13.50 17.22
CA GLY A 29 3.21 12.19 17.51
C GLY A 29 1.68 12.04 17.64
N THR A 30 1.28 10.76 17.77
CA THR A 30 -0.05 10.20 18.11
C THR A 30 -1.25 10.53 17.22
N GLN A 31 -1.63 11.78 16.97
CA GLN A 31 -2.78 12.08 16.08
C GLN A 31 -2.52 11.64 14.63
N PHE A 32 -1.25 11.69 14.25
CA PHE A 32 -0.82 11.27 12.93
C PHE A 32 -0.83 9.74 12.74
N LEU A 33 -0.66 8.95 13.82
CA LEU A 33 -0.79 7.50 13.78
C LEU A 33 -2.21 7.06 13.44
N SER A 34 -3.24 7.68 14.03
CA SER A 34 -4.63 7.37 13.69
C SER A 34 -4.93 7.66 12.22
N TYR A 35 -4.39 8.75 11.66
CA TYR A 35 -4.55 9.08 10.26
C TYR A 35 -3.87 8.04 9.34
N ILE A 36 -2.61 7.66 9.61
CA ILE A 36 -1.92 6.59 8.88
C ILE A 36 -2.72 5.30 8.93
N GLN A 37 -3.26 4.93 10.09
CA GLN A 37 -4.01 3.69 10.25
C GLN A 37 -5.28 3.67 9.39
N ASP A 38 -5.99 4.78 9.26
CA ASP A 38 -7.19 4.86 8.42
C ASP A 38 -6.87 4.82 6.92
N GLU A 39 -5.77 5.44 6.50
CA GLU A 39 -5.25 5.30 5.13
C GLU A 39 -4.82 3.86 4.83
N LEU A 40 -4.12 3.20 5.76
CA LEU A 40 -3.72 1.80 5.65
C LEU A 40 -4.92 0.87 5.50
N LYS A 41 -5.94 1.01 6.37
CA LYS A 41 -7.18 0.22 6.28
C LYS A 41 -7.87 0.42 4.93
N SER A 42 -7.86 1.65 4.42
CA SER A 42 -8.41 1.97 3.10
C SER A 42 -7.63 1.29 1.99
N ASN A 43 -6.29 1.28 2.04
CA ASN A 43 -5.46 0.56 1.09
C ASN A 43 -5.62 -0.96 1.17
N VAL A 44 -5.76 -1.53 2.36
CA VAL A 44 -6.08 -2.96 2.54
C VAL A 44 -7.37 -3.32 1.80
N ARG A 45 -8.44 -2.51 1.93
CA ARG A 45 -9.70 -2.75 1.20
C ARG A 45 -9.53 -2.66 -0.31
N ARG A 46 -8.74 -1.70 -0.80
CA ARG A 46 -8.46 -1.53 -2.23
C ARG A 46 -7.63 -2.70 -2.78
N LEU A 47 -6.63 -3.16 -2.03
CA LEU A 47 -5.81 -4.33 -2.36
C LEU A 47 -6.64 -5.61 -2.41
N LYS A 48 -7.55 -5.82 -1.45
CA LYS A 48 -8.51 -6.93 -1.49
C LYS A 48 -9.39 -6.87 -2.72
N ALA A 49 -9.96 -5.69 -3.03
CA ALA A 49 -10.78 -5.52 -4.22
C ALA A 49 -10.01 -5.73 -5.53
N LEU A 50 -8.72 -5.39 -5.59
CA LEU A 50 -7.84 -5.75 -6.72
C LEU A 50 -7.72 -7.26 -6.82
N LEU A 51 -7.34 -7.92 -5.72
CA LEU A 51 -7.14 -9.37 -5.65
C LEU A 51 -8.43 -10.18 -5.87
N ASP A 52 -9.61 -9.65 -5.57
CA ASP A 52 -10.90 -10.30 -5.81
C ASP A 52 -11.36 -10.12 -7.27
N GLY A 53 -10.98 -9.01 -7.91
CA GLY A 53 -11.36 -8.66 -9.28
C GLY A 53 -10.56 -9.38 -10.38
N GLN A 54 -9.98 -10.56 -10.11
CA GLN A 54 -8.96 -11.18 -10.95
C GLN A 54 -9.43 -11.49 -12.38
N GLU A 55 -8.89 -10.70 -13.31
CA GLU A 55 -8.41 -11.16 -14.62
C GLU A 55 -7.11 -10.37 -14.89
N ASP A 56 -6.00 -11.09 -15.06
CA ASP A 56 -4.67 -10.58 -15.46
C ASP A 56 -3.99 -9.57 -14.52
N LEU A 57 -3.98 -9.80 -13.20
CA LEU A 57 -3.06 -9.08 -12.30
C LEU A 57 -1.66 -9.71 -12.38
N PRO A 58 -0.65 -9.00 -12.92
CA PRO A 58 0.72 -9.47 -12.88
C PRO A 58 1.22 -9.48 -11.43
N SER A 59 2.09 -10.42 -11.10
CA SER A 59 2.75 -10.46 -9.77
C SER A 59 1.75 -10.58 -8.61
N THR A 60 0.72 -11.43 -8.77
CA THR A 60 -0.29 -11.70 -7.73
C THR A 60 0.35 -12.05 -6.38
N ASP A 61 1.42 -12.83 -6.37
CA ASP A 61 2.17 -13.16 -5.15
C ASP A 61 2.67 -11.90 -4.41
N LYS A 62 3.19 -10.91 -5.14
CA LYS A 62 3.64 -9.63 -4.55
C LYS A 62 2.46 -8.84 -3.99
N PHE A 63 1.29 -8.86 -4.64
CA PHE A 63 0.09 -8.21 -4.11
C PHE A 63 -0.41 -8.87 -2.83
N GLU A 64 -0.37 -10.20 -2.74
CA GLU A 64 -0.70 -10.92 -1.51
C GLU A 64 0.28 -10.61 -0.38
N GLU A 65 1.57 -10.46 -0.69
CA GLU A 65 2.59 -10.07 0.28
C GLU A 65 2.37 -8.64 0.79
N ILE A 66 2.14 -7.68 -0.12
CA ILE A 66 1.78 -6.29 0.23
C ILE A 66 0.53 -6.27 1.11
N LEU A 67 -0.48 -7.08 0.80
CA LEU A 67 -1.69 -7.17 1.62
C LEU A 67 -1.37 -7.63 3.04
N LYS A 68 -0.58 -8.70 3.20
CA LYS A 68 -0.15 -9.21 4.52
C LYS A 68 0.63 -8.16 5.31
N VAL A 69 1.55 -7.43 4.67
CA VAL A 69 2.31 -6.36 5.34
C VAL A 69 1.42 -5.17 5.68
N SER A 70 0.47 -4.81 4.82
CA SER A 70 -0.51 -3.74 5.08
C SER A 70 -1.42 -4.06 6.27
N GLU A 71 -1.84 -5.32 6.41
CA GLU A 71 -2.62 -5.80 7.56
C GLU A 71 -1.80 -5.75 8.86
N LYS A 72 -0.51 -6.16 8.82
CA LYS A 72 0.39 -6.00 9.96
C LYS A 72 0.54 -4.53 10.36
N ALA A 73 0.79 -3.65 9.39
CA ALA A 73 0.94 -2.21 9.59
C ALA A 73 -0.29 -1.57 10.27
N CYS A 74 -1.51 -2.05 9.97
CA CYS A 74 -2.74 -1.57 10.63
C CYS A 74 -2.75 -1.81 12.15
N SER A 75 -2.03 -2.82 12.63
CA SER A 75 -1.93 -3.19 14.05
C SER A 75 -0.64 -2.71 14.73
N THR A 76 0.27 -2.08 13.98
CA THR A 76 1.57 -1.67 14.50
C THR A 76 1.46 -0.32 15.21
N GLU A 77 1.68 -0.32 16.52
CA GLU A 77 1.74 0.90 17.35
C GLU A 77 3.16 1.51 17.39
N ASN A 78 4.18 0.70 17.13
CA ASN A 78 5.57 1.16 17.09
C ASN A 78 5.83 1.94 15.80
N ARG A 79 6.12 3.24 15.93
CA ARG A 79 6.37 4.14 14.78
C ARG A 79 7.49 3.64 13.86
N GLN A 80 8.61 3.17 14.39
CA GLN A 80 9.74 2.74 13.57
C GLN A 80 9.40 1.50 12.74
N LEU A 81 8.74 0.52 13.35
CA LEU A 81 8.24 -0.66 12.63
C LEU A 81 7.19 -0.27 11.59
N LEU A 82 6.28 0.65 11.92
CA LEU A 82 5.27 1.16 11.00
C LEU A 82 5.89 1.82 9.77
N VAL A 83 6.90 2.68 9.97
CA VAL A 83 7.65 3.30 8.86
C VAL A 83 8.31 2.24 7.98
N GLY A 84 8.94 1.21 8.56
CA GLY A 84 9.54 0.12 7.79
C GLY A 84 8.52 -0.70 7.00
N HIS A 85 7.31 -0.93 7.54
CA HIS A 85 6.23 -1.55 6.78
C HIS A 85 5.76 -0.68 5.61
N LEU A 86 5.61 0.63 5.83
CA LEU A 86 5.19 1.58 4.81
C LEU A 86 6.22 1.70 3.68
N GLU A 87 7.51 1.69 4.01
CA GLU A 87 8.62 1.66 3.05
C GLU A 87 8.54 0.42 2.16
N TYR A 88 8.47 -0.76 2.78
CA TYR A 88 8.35 -2.01 2.05
C TYR A 88 7.13 -2.04 1.11
N ILE A 89 5.97 -1.59 1.59
CA ILE A 89 4.74 -1.50 0.78
C ILE A 89 4.97 -0.56 -0.41
N HIS A 90 5.56 0.61 -0.18
CA HIS A 90 5.82 1.60 -1.21
C HIS A 90 6.77 1.06 -2.30
N GLU A 91 7.91 0.51 -1.90
CA GLU A 91 8.93 0.00 -2.83
C GLU A 91 8.38 -1.17 -3.65
N THR A 92 7.67 -2.11 -3.02
CA THR A 92 7.11 -3.26 -3.73
C THR A 92 6.03 -2.84 -4.73
N LEU A 93 5.21 -1.83 -4.40
CA LEU A 93 4.23 -1.27 -5.34
C LEU A 93 4.90 -0.54 -6.51
N GLU A 94 6.00 0.17 -6.26
CA GLU A 94 6.78 0.84 -7.31
C GLU A 94 7.44 -0.17 -8.24
N ASP A 95 7.98 -1.28 -7.71
CA ASP A 95 8.49 -2.40 -8.50
C ASP A 95 7.41 -3.00 -9.40
N ILE A 96 6.23 -3.29 -8.86
CA ILE A 96 5.10 -3.78 -9.66
C ILE A 96 4.72 -2.77 -10.74
N GLN A 97 4.66 -1.48 -10.41
CA GLN A 97 4.33 -0.43 -11.37
C GLN A 97 5.37 -0.32 -12.49
N ASN A 98 6.66 -0.44 -12.16
CA ASN A 98 7.76 -0.43 -13.12
C ASN A 98 7.74 -1.68 -14.02
N ASP A 99 7.47 -2.85 -13.45
CA ASP A 99 7.27 -4.09 -14.20
C ASP A 99 6.09 -3.97 -15.17
N TRP A 100 5.07 -3.18 -14.83
CA TRP A 100 3.90 -2.92 -15.67
C TRP A 100 4.15 -1.88 -16.78
N ILE A 101 4.98 -0.86 -16.54
CA ILE A 101 5.31 0.17 -17.55
C ILE A 101 6.23 -0.41 -18.64
N LYS A 102 7.10 -1.36 -18.27
CA LYS A 102 8.08 -1.97 -19.17
C LYS A 102 7.51 -3.10 -20.05
N LYS A 103 6.29 -3.56 -19.81
CA LYS A 103 5.59 -4.59 -20.58
C LYS A 103 4.58 -3.98 -21.54
#